data_AF-A0A6A6X5K8-F1
#
_entry.id   AF-A0A6A6X5K8-F1
#
_cell.length_a   1.000
_cell.length_b   1.000
_cell.length_c   1.000
_cell.angle_alpha   90.00
_cell.angle_beta   90.00
_cell.angle_gamma   90.00
#
_symmetry.space_group_name_H-M   'P 1'
#
loop_
_entity.id
_entity.type
_entity.pdbx_description
1 polymer ?
#
loop_
_entity_poly.entity_id
_entity_poly.type
_entity_poly.pdbx_seq_one_letter_code
_entity_poly.pdbx_strand_id
1 'polypeptide(L)' 'DHCIELLRQASICQPDTSLTTFVWHPTTNLPMFNVSESVHTCVDWDAFLETTKDRVVSDTEMERLKNPLLEGR' A
#
# COMPACT_ATOMS: atom_id res chain seq x y z
N ASP A 1 14.83 13.13 -14.32
CA ASP A 1 14.21 13.69 -13.10
C ASP A 1 12.75 14.12 -13.20
N HIS A 2 11.97 13.67 -14.18
CA HIS A 2 10.51 13.91 -14.18
C HIS A 2 9.72 12.63 -13.89
N CYS A 3 10.16 11.48 -14.43
CA CYS A 3 9.50 10.20 -14.21
C CYS A 3 9.63 9.72 -12.76
N ILE A 4 10.75 9.97 -12.09
CA ILE A 4 10.96 9.53 -10.71
C ILE A 4 10.12 10.34 -9.72
N GLU A 5 9.93 11.64 -9.97
CA GLU A 5 9.04 12.46 -9.17
C GLU A 5 7.57 12.09 -9.42
N LEU A 6 7.20 11.77 -10.67
CA LEU A 6 5.87 11.25 -10.99
C LEU A 6 5.59 9.91 -10.28
N LEU A 7 6.57 8.99 -10.26
CA LEU A 7 6.48 7.71 -9.55
C LEU A 7 6.45 7.89 -8.04
N ARG A 8 7.23 8.85 -7.50
CA ARG A 8 7.23 9.21 -6.08
C ARG A 8 5.90 9.81 -5.67
N GLN A 9 5.34 10.73 -6.47
CA GLN A 9 4.03 11.33 -6.22
C GLN A 9 2.90 10.29 -6.34
N ALA A 10 2.96 9.40 -7.33
CA ALA A 10 2.00 8.31 -7.47
C ALA A 10 2.05 7.33 -6.30
N SER A 11 3.24 6.95 -5.82
CA SER A 11 3.41 6.05 -4.67
C SER A 11 3.04 6.71 -3.33
N ILE A 12 3.30 8.01 -3.17
CA ILE A 12 2.90 8.81 -2.00
C ILE A 12 1.37 9.04 -1.97
N CYS A 13 0.72 9.10 -3.13
CA CYS A 13 -0.74 9.25 -3.22
C CYS A 13 -1.48 7.90 -3.37
N GLN A 14 -0.78 6.76 -3.34
CA GLN A 14 -1.36 5.41 -3.48
C GLN A 14 -1.03 4.49 -2.31
N PRO A 15 -1.55 4.78 -1.11
CA PRO A 15 -2.13 3.74 -0.27
C PRO A 15 -3.63 3.82 -0.45
N ASP A 16 -4.12 3.49 -1.65
CA ASP A 16 -5.55 3.49 -1.92
C ASP A 16 -6.21 2.36 -1.13
N THR A 17 -6.78 2.69 0.03
CA THR A 17 -7.61 1.76 0.81
C THR A 17 -9.07 1.81 0.39
N SER A 18 -9.41 2.48 -0.72
CA SER A 18 -10.78 2.51 -1.20
C SER A 18 -11.26 1.08 -1.48
N LEU A 19 -12.23 0.65 -0.69
CA LEU A 19 -12.88 -0.62 -0.93
C LEU A 19 -13.93 -0.40 -2.00
N THR A 20 -13.66 -0.88 -3.21
CA THR A 20 -14.71 -1.07 -4.21
C THR A 20 -15.67 -2.13 -3.68
N THR A 21 -16.93 -1.76 -3.50
CA THR A 21 -17.97 -2.65 -2.98
C THR A 21 -19.01 -3.00 -4.04
N PHE A 22 -19.73 -4.09 -3.81
CA PHE A 22 -20.94 -4.42 -4.57
C PHE A 22 -22.18 -4.14 -3.73
N VAL A 23 -23.24 -3.68 -4.37
CA VAL A 23 -24.55 -3.43 -3.74
C VAL A 23 -25.64 -4.26 -4.42
N TRP A 24 -26.62 -4.69 -3.63
CA TRP A 24 -27.81 -5.36 -4.13
C TRP A 24 -28.83 -4.32 -4.61
N HIS A 25 -29.13 -4.30 -5.89
CA HIS A 25 -30.10 -3.36 -6.46
C HIS A 25 -31.50 -3.99 -6.50
N PRO A 26 -32.58 -3.26 -6.13
CA PRO A 26 -33.91 -3.83 -5.96
C PRO A 26 -34.55 -4.41 -7.23
N THR A 27 -33.98 -4.11 -8.40
CA THR A 27 -34.50 -4.56 -9.71
C THR A 27 -33.65 -5.61 -10.40
N THR A 28 -32.55 -6.08 -9.79
CA THR A 28 -31.67 -7.08 -10.41
C THR A 28 -31.24 -8.16 -9.43
N ASN A 29 -31.12 -9.39 -9.91
CA ASN A 29 -30.71 -10.55 -9.12
C ASN A 29 -29.18 -10.70 -9.02
N LEU A 30 -28.40 -9.79 -9.61
CA LEU A 30 -26.95 -9.81 -9.56
C LEU A 30 -26.44 -8.62 -8.75
N PRO A 31 -25.31 -8.78 -8.03
CA PRO A 31 -24.67 -7.66 -7.34
C PRO A 31 -24.23 -6.63 -8.38
N MET A 32 -24.60 -5.37 -8.17
CA MET A 32 -24.18 -4.26 -9.02
C MET A 32 -22.95 -3.57 -8.42
N PHE A 33 -22.09 -3.06 -9.29
CA PHE A 33 -20.95 -2.24 -8.87
C PHE A 33 -21.45 -1.03 -8.07
N ASN A 34 -20.88 -0.79 -6.90
CA ASN A 34 -21.19 0.41 -6.14
C ASN A 34 -20.46 1.60 -6.77
N VAL A 35 -21.20 2.43 -7.51
CA VAL A 35 -20.68 3.65 -8.16
C VAL A 35 -20.52 4.83 -7.19
N SER A 36 -20.83 4.66 -5.90
CA SER A 36 -20.53 5.70 -4.90
C SER A 36 -19.03 5.95 -4.89
N GLU A 37 -18.62 7.18 -5.18
CA GLU A 37 -17.21 7.58 -5.21
C GLU A 37 -16.55 7.23 -3.88
N SER A 38 -15.54 6.37 -3.93
CA SER A 38 -14.69 6.15 -2.79
C SER A 38 -13.92 7.43 -2.50
N VAL A 39 -14.00 7.92 -1.26
CA VAL A 39 -13.30 9.14 -0.88
C VAL A 39 -11.80 8.86 -0.84
N HIS A 40 -11.08 9.30 -1.87
CA HIS A 40 -9.62 9.27 -1.89
C HIS A 40 -9.11 10.33 -0.92
N THR A 41 -8.31 9.91 0.07
CA THR A 41 -7.61 10.84 0.96
C THR A 41 -6.13 10.54 0.91
N CYS A 42 -5.31 11.59 0.78
CA CYS A 42 -3.87 11.44 0.92
C CYS A 42 -3.58 10.97 2.35
N VAL A 43 -2.70 9.96 2.48
CA VAL A 43 -2.26 9.50 3.81
C VAL A 43 -1.33 10.54 4.44
N ASP A 44 -1.46 10.69 5.75
CA ASP A 44 -0.47 11.40 6.55
C ASP A 44 0.82 10.57 6.59
N TRP A 45 1.77 10.96 5.74
CA TRP A 45 3.05 10.28 5.59
C TRP A 45 3.92 10.38 6.83
N ASP A 46 3.81 11.46 7.59
CA ASP A 46 4.58 11.61 8.81
C ASP A 46 4.07 10.61 9.85
N ALA A 47 2.75 10.55 10.05
CA ALA A 47 2.14 9.55 10.93
C ALA A 47 2.45 8.11 10.48
N PHE A 48 2.39 7.82 9.18
CA PHE A 48 2.74 6.51 8.63
C PHE A 48 4.20 6.15 8.92
N LEU A 49 5.14 7.06 8.65
CA LEU A 49 6.56 6.84 8.88
C LEU A 49 6.84 6.64 10.38
N GLU A 50 6.26 7.45 11.27
CA GLU A 50 6.38 7.25 12.73
C GLU A 50 5.98 5.83 13.15
N THR A 51 4.88 5.28 12.61
CA THR A 51 4.43 3.91 12.97
C THR A 51 5.31 2.79 12.43
N THR A 52 6.19 3.08 11.46
CA THR A 52 7.05 2.07 10.82
C THR A 52 8.50 2.14 11.30
N LYS A 53 8.90 3.20 12.02
CA LYS A 53 10.27 3.40 12.54
C LYS A 53 10.79 2.20 13.33
N ASP A 54 9.98 1.63 14.22
CA ASP A 54 10.40 0.49 15.06
C ASP A 54 10.57 -0.82 14.27
N ARG A 55 10.17 -0.84 13.00
CA ARG A 55 10.27 -2.00 12.09
C ARG A 55 11.40 -1.85 11.07
N VAL A 56 12.17 -0.77 11.15
CA VAL A 56 13.30 -0.54 10.25
C VAL A 56 14.46 -1.43 10.68
N VAL A 57 14.86 -2.32 9.78
CA VAL A 57 16.06 -3.16 9.94
C VAL A 57 17.29 -2.28 9.76
N SER A 58 18.21 -2.28 10.73
CA SER A 58 19.43 -1.48 10.64
C SER A 58 20.40 -2.03 9.60
N ASP A 59 21.30 -1.20 9.08
CA ASP A 59 22.35 -1.63 8.16
C ASP A 59 23.17 -2.80 8.75
N THR A 60 23.48 -2.71 10.04
CA THR A 60 24.20 -3.75 10.78
C THR A 60 23.41 -5.06 10.94
N GLU A 61 22.08 -5.00 10.98
CA GLU A 61 21.22 -6.18 11.01
C GLU A 61 21.12 -6.79 9.61
N MET A 62 20.93 -5.94 8.58
CA MET A 62 20.91 -6.33 7.17
C MET A 62 22.17 -7.10 6.77
N GLU A 63 23.35 -6.64 7.16
CA GLU A 63 24.64 -7.30 6.88
C GLU A 63 24.75 -8.71 7.49
N ARG A 64 23.99 -8.99 8.54
CA ARG A 64 23.99 -10.28 9.25
C ARG A 64 22.96 -11.25 8.70
N LEU A 65 22.03 -10.79 7.85
CA LEU A 65 21.01 -11.63 7.25
C LEU A 65 21.68 -12.62 6.29
N LYS A 66 21.55 -13.92 6.60
CA LYS A 66 21.97 -14.99 5.72
C LYS A 66 20.75 -15.67 5.12
N ASN A 67 20.82 -15.97 3.83
CA ASN A 67 19.77 -16.73 3.18
C ASN A 67 19.79 -18.18 3.70
N PRO A 68 18.75 -18.64 4.42
CA PRO A 68 18.72 -19.97 5.02
C PRO A 68 18.65 -21.10 3.96
N LEU A 69 18.35 -20.78 2.71
CA LEU A 69 18.30 -21.74 1.60
C LEU A 69 19.66 -21.95 0.92
N LEU A 70 20.67 -21.14 1.28
CA LEU A 70 22.02 -21.22 0.71
C LEU A 70 23.06 -21.81 1.68
N GLU A 71 22.71 -22.10 2.94
CA GLU A 71 23.59 -22.78 3.88
C GLU A 71 23.49 -24.32 3.67
N GLY A 72 24.33 -24.88 2.80
CA GLY A 72 24.44 -26.34 2.65
C GLY A 72 24.88 -26.91 1.30
N ARG A 73 25.48 -26.12 0.40
CA ARG A 73 26.17 -26.64 -0.80
C ARG A 73 27.68 -26.56 -0.63
#